data_AF-A0A8K0WX82-F1
#
_entry.id   AF-A0A8K0WX82-F1
#
_cell.length_a   1.000
_cell.length_b   1.000
_cell.length_c   1.000
_cell.angle_alpha   90.00
_cell.angle_beta   90.00
_cell.angle_gamma   90.00
#
_symmetry.space_group_name_H-M   'P 1'
#
loop_
_entity.id
_entity.type
_entity.pdbx_description
1 polymer ?
#
loop_
_entity_poly.entity_id
_entity_poly.type
_entity_poly.pdbx_seq_one_letter_code
_entity_poly.pdbx_strand_id
1 'polypeptide(L)'
;MTVFSLIIINKAGGLVFNKNFHDTGLNKISTNDYLVLAGTFHGVHAITARLNPVKMPRARPTSEGMIPSRPEPPSGLEVLETENFRLQCFNTMTGTKFLLFTDTTQTNVDVTLKKIYDLYADYVMKNPFYSLEMPIRCDIFDRKLLSYIREINNR
;
A
#
# COMPACT_ATOMS: atom_id res chain seq x y z
N MET A 1 1.01 14.90 13.97
CA MET A 1 1.28 14.27 12.67
C MET A 1 1.85 12.89 12.98
N THR A 2 1.08 11.84 12.71
CA THR A 2 1.44 10.50 13.19
C THR A 2 1.10 9.45 12.14
N VAL A 3 2.05 8.57 11.87
CA VAL A 3 1.82 7.30 11.18
C VAL A 3 1.47 6.24 12.23
N PHE A 4 0.28 5.66 12.12
CA PHE A 4 -0.24 4.71 13.08
C PHE A 4 0.16 3.27 12.76
N SER A 5 -0.05 2.83 11.52
CA SER A 5 0.21 1.43 11.12
C SER A 5 0.47 1.28 9.62
N LEU A 6 1.20 0.22 9.26
CA LEU A 6 1.41 -0.22 7.89
C LEU A 6 0.86 -1.64 7.72
N ILE A 7 0.12 -1.85 6.64
CA ILE A 7 -0.34 -3.16 6.18
C ILE A 7 0.15 -3.36 4.75
N ILE A 8 0.68 -4.54 4.44
CA ILE A 8 1.06 -4.92 3.07
C ILE A 8 0.22 -6.12 2.65
N ILE A 9 -0.44 -5.98 1.51
CA ILE A 9 -1.30 -6.99 0.90
C ILE A 9 -0.66 -7.44 -0.41
N ASN A 10 -0.51 -8.74 -0.59
CA ASN A 10 0.02 -9.30 -1.83
C ASN A 10 -0.95 -9.10 -3.02
N LYS A 11 -0.49 -9.43 -4.23
CA LYS A 11 -1.30 -9.33 -5.45
C LYS A 11 -2.59 -10.17 -5.42
N ALA A 12 -2.64 -11.23 -4.61
CA ALA A 12 -3.79 -12.12 -4.46
C ALA A 12 -4.79 -11.65 -3.38
N GLY A 13 -4.52 -10.53 -2.72
CA GLY A 13 -5.40 -10.01 -1.64
C GLY A 13 -5.11 -10.59 -0.26
N GLY A 14 -4.05 -11.39 -0.11
CA GLY A 14 -3.61 -11.93 1.17
C GLY A 14 -2.75 -10.93 1.94
N LEU A 15 -2.96 -10.88 3.26
CA LEU A 15 -2.09 -10.14 4.18
C LEU A 15 -0.70 -10.79 4.22
N VAL A 16 0.36 -10.01 3.94
CA VAL A 16 1.75 -10.49 4.07
C VAL A 16 2.54 -9.74 5.15
N PHE A 17 2.07 -8.58 5.60
CA PHE A 17 2.71 -7.84 6.66
C PHE A 17 1.73 -6.90 7.36
N ASN A 18 1.84 -6.78 8.68
CA ASN A 18 1.18 -5.76 9.47
C ASN A 18 2.11 -5.28 10.59
N LYS A 19 2.15 -3.97 10.82
CA LYS A 19 2.91 -3.38 11.92
C LYS A 19 2.21 -2.13 12.43
N ASN A 20 2.04 -2.05 13.74
CA ASN A 20 1.61 -0.84 14.42
C ASN A 20 2.85 -0.09 14.94
N PHE A 21 2.89 1.22 14.73
CA PHE A 21 4.00 2.10 15.13
C PHE A 21 3.62 3.03 16.29
N HIS A 22 2.34 3.10 16.61
CA HIS A 22 1.80 3.92 17.67
C HIS A 22 0.79 3.10 18.48
N ASP A 23 0.90 3.16 19.81
CA ASP A 23 0.03 2.39 20.72
C ASP A 23 -1.31 3.06 20.98
N THR A 24 -1.46 4.35 20.63
CA THR A 24 -2.71 5.10 20.77
C THR A 24 -3.27 5.50 19.40
N GLY A 25 -4.59 5.67 19.29
CA GLY A 25 -5.25 6.15 18.08
C GLY A 25 -5.92 5.07 17.21
N LEU A 26 -5.44 3.82 17.23
CA LEU A 26 -6.12 2.70 16.57
C LEU A 26 -6.37 1.54 17.55
N ASN A 27 -7.52 0.88 17.40
CA ASN A 27 -7.83 -0.33 18.16
C ASN A 27 -6.90 -1.48 17.72
N LYS A 28 -6.40 -2.23 18.70
CA LYS A 28 -5.67 -3.47 18.43
C LYS A 28 -6.68 -4.54 18.01
N ILE A 29 -6.55 -5.03 16.79
CA ILE A 29 -7.39 -6.09 16.24
C ILE A 29 -6.59 -7.40 16.15
N SER A 30 -7.28 -8.53 16.07
CA SER A 30 -6.63 -9.84 15.98
C SER A 30 -5.98 -10.05 14.60
N THR A 31 -5.08 -11.04 14.51
CA THR A 31 -4.50 -11.45 13.23
C THR A 31 -5.56 -11.85 12.20
N ASN A 32 -6.64 -12.51 12.65
CA ASN A 32 -7.75 -12.89 11.78
C ASN A 32 -8.50 -11.67 11.25
N ASP A 33 -8.67 -10.63 12.07
CA ASP A 33 -9.30 -9.40 11.64
C ASP A 33 -8.44 -8.67 10.60
N TYR A 34 -7.11 -8.67 10.75
CA TYR A 34 -6.21 -8.14 9.71
C TYR A 34 -6.30 -8.94 8.40
N LEU A 35 -6.46 -10.27 8.46
CA LEU A 35 -6.67 -11.10 7.28
C LEU A 35 -7.98 -10.74 6.56
N VAL A 36 -9.07 -10.59 7.33
CA VAL A 36 -10.36 -10.15 6.79
C VAL A 36 -10.24 -8.75 6.20
N LEU A 37 -9.64 -7.80 6.92
CA LEU A 37 -9.41 -6.43 6.46
C LEU A 37 -8.65 -6.40 5.13
N ALA A 38 -7.58 -7.19 5.00
CA ALA A 38 -6.80 -7.27 3.77
C ALA A 38 -7.65 -7.78 2.59
N GLY A 39 -8.41 -8.86 2.79
CA GLY A 39 -9.30 -9.41 1.76
C GLY A 39 -10.43 -8.45 1.37
N THR A 40 -11.06 -7.81 2.37
CA THR A 40 -12.11 -6.81 2.15
C THR A 40 -11.57 -5.62 1.37
N PHE A 41 -10.43 -5.05 1.79
CA PHE A 41 -9.82 -3.92 1.07
C PHE A 41 -9.47 -4.31 -0.36
N HIS A 42 -8.91 -5.50 -0.58
CA HIS A 42 -8.58 -5.98 -1.92
C HIS A 42 -9.82 -6.04 -2.83
N GLY A 43 -10.94 -6.55 -2.31
CA GLY A 43 -12.23 -6.56 -3.01
C GLY A 43 -12.75 -5.17 -3.31
N VAL A 44 -12.76 -4.27 -2.31
CA VAL A 44 -13.20 -2.87 -2.48
C VAL A 44 -12.33 -2.14 -3.50
N HIS A 45 -11.02 -2.34 -3.48
CA HIS A 45 -10.10 -1.77 -4.45
C HIS A 45 -10.42 -2.23 -5.89
N ALA A 46 -10.75 -3.52 -6.09
CA ALA A 46 -11.16 -4.03 -7.40
C ALA A 46 -12.52 -3.50 -7.86
N ILE A 47 -13.48 -3.35 -6.94
CA ILE A 47 -14.82 -2.79 -7.24
C ILE A 47 -14.70 -1.32 -7.66
N THR A 48 -13.98 -0.52 -6.88
CA THR A 48 -13.78 0.91 -7.16
C THR A 48 -13.07 1.17 -8.49
N ALA A 49 -12.14 0.30 -8.90
CA ALA A 49 -11.52 0.38 -10.23
C ALA A 49 -12.54 0.19 -11.38
N ARG A 50 -13.59 -0.63 -11.17
CA ARG A 50 -14.66 -0.85 -12.15
C ARG A 50 -15.73 0.25 -12.14
N LEU A 51 -15.86 0.96 -11.01
CA LEU A 51 -16.77 2.09 -10.86
C LEU A 51 -16.18 3.41 -11.37
N ASN A 52 -15.01 3.38 -12.03
CA ASN A 52 -14.40 4.58 -12.60
C ASN A 52 -15.36 5.24 -13.61
N PRO A 53 -15.86 6.46 -13.33
CA PRO A 53 -16.84 7.13 -14.19
C PRO A 53 -16.22 7.69 -15.48
N VAL A 54 -14.89 7.78 -15.55
CA VAL A 54 -14.18 8.32 -16.71
C VAL A 54 -14.08 7.24 -17.79
N LYS A 55 -14.69 7.51 -18.95
CA LYS A 55 -14.56 6.65 -20.13
C LYS A 55 -13.11 6.63 -20.57
N MET A 56 -12.47 5.45 -20.53
CA MET A 56 -11.10 5.33 -21.03
C MET A 56 -11.03 5.75 -22.50
N PRO A 57 -10.03 6.58 -22.88
CA PRO A 57 -9.80 6.90 -24.28
C PRO A 57 -9.59 5.59 -25.05
N ARG A 58 -10.34 5.38 -26.12
CA ARG A 58 -10.04 4.29 -27.06
C ARG A 58 -8.61 4.51 -27.55
N ALA A 59 -7.79 3.44 -27.52
CA ALA A 59 -6.44 3.50 -28.05
C ALA A 59 -6.49 4.12 -29.46
N ARG A 60 -5.85 5.29 -29.64
CA ARG A 60 -5.79 5.92 -30.96
C ARG A 60 -5.05 4.95 -31.89
N PRO A 61 -5.54 4.71 -33.12
CA PRO A 61 -4.77 3.96 -34.09
C PRO A 61 -3.42 4.67 -34.27
N THR A 62 -2.34 3.94 -34.01
CA THR A 62 -0.97 4.44 -34.17
C THR A 62 -0.74 4.80 -35.63
N SER A 63 -0.31 6.03 -35.90
CA SER A 63 0.41 6.34 -37.13
C SER A 63 1.69 5.50 -37.20
N GLU A 64 2.04 5.00 -38.38
CA GLU A 64 3.24 4.17 -38.59
C GLU A 64 4.47 4.81 -37.92
N GLY A 65 5.15 4.05 -37.05
CA GLY A 65 6.39 4.47 -36.37
C GLY A 65 6.25 4.99 -34.94
N MET A 66 5.04 5.10 -34.37
CA MET A 66 4.86 5.55 -32.98
C MET A 66 4.56 4.38 -32.02
N ILE A 67 5.28 4.30 -30.90
CA ILE A 67 5.04 3.28 -29.86
C ILE A 67 3.60 3.44 -29.35
N PRO A 68 2.76 2.39 -29.34
CA PRO A 68 1.40 2.51 -28.82
C PRO A 68 1.44 2.90 -27.34
N SER A 69 0.94 4.10 -27.02
CA SER A 69 0.72 4.51 -25.63
C SER A 69 -0.46 3.70 -25.08
N ARG A 70 -0.16 2.61 -24.36
CA ARG A 70 -1.17 1.83 -23.64
C ARG A 70 -1.80 2.74 -22.58
N PRO A 71 -3.13 2.97 -22.60
CA PRO A 71 -3.80 3.69 -21.53
C PRO A 71 -3.50 3.00 -20.20
N GLU A 72 -3.12 3.78 -19.18
CA GLU A 72 -2.96 3.23 -17.84
C GLU A 72 -4.31 2.66 -17.37
N PRO A 73 -4.32 1.45 -16.80
CA PRO A 73 -5.54 0.88 -16.28
C PRO A 73 -6.09 1.76 -15.16
N PRO A 74 -7.42 1.84 -15.00
CA PRO A 74 -8.03 2.61 -13.93
C PRO A 74 -7.55 2.10 -12.57
N SER A 75 -7.11 3.01 -11.71
CA SER A 75 -6.74 2.70 -10.33
C SER A 75 -7.98 2.39 -9.49
N GLY A 76 -7.80 1.63 -8.41
CA GLY A 76 -8.83 1.35 -7.42
C GLY A 76 -8.82 2.36 -6.29
N LEU A 77 -9.37 1.98 -5.13
CA LEU A 77 -9.37 2.80 -3.92
C LEU A 77 -7.93 3.19 -3.51
N GLU A 78 -7.65 4.50 -3.53
CA GLU A 78 -6.35 5.09 -3.17
C GLU A 78 -6.37 5.78 -1.80
N VAL A 79 -7.49 6.43 -1.46
CA VAL A 79 -7.62 7.18 -0.20
C VAL A 79 -8.96 6.88 0.44
N LEU A 80 -8.94 6.57 1.73
CA LEU A 80 -10.12 6.51 2.58
C LEU A 80 -9.83 7.39 3.80
N GLU A 81 -10.61 8.44 3.97
CA GLU A 81 -10.46 9.39 5.07
C GLU A 81 -11.68 9.34 5.98
N THR A 82 -11.44 9.40 7.29
CA THR A 82 -12.45 9.48 8.33
C THR A 82 -12.11 10.66 9.24
N GLU A 83 -12.95 10.95 10.22
CA GLU A 83 -12.67 11.99 11.22
C GLU A 83 -11.40 11.70 12.05
N ASN A 84 -11.05 10.42 12.23
CA ASN A 84 -10.01 10.00 13.17
C ASN A 84 -8.71 9.55 12.50
N PHE A 85 -8.79 9.09 11.26
CA PHE A 85 -7.64 8.59 10.53
C PHE A 85 -7.82 8.72 9.01
N ARG A 86 -6.69 8.72 8.32
CA ARG A 86 -6.58 8.58 6.88
C ARG A 86 -5.86 7.29 6.54
N LEU A 87 -6.43 6.53 5.61
CA LEU A 87 -5.84 5.36 4.99
C LEU A 87 -5.42 5.72 3.57
N GLN A 88 -4.12 5.66 3.29
CA GLN A 88 -3.54 5.83 1.96
C GLN A 88 -3.10 4.47 1.42
N CYS A 89 -3.51 4.15 0.20
CA CYS A 89 -3.16 2.94 -0.52
C CYS A 89 -2.21 3.26 -1.67
N PHE A 90 -1.01 2.68 -1.63
CA PHE A 90 -0.09 2.65 -2.75
C PHE A 90 -0.10 1.26 -3.38
N ASN A 91 -0.68 1.14 -4.58
CA ASN A 91 -0.65 -0.07 -5.37
C ASN A 91 0.53 -0.06 -6.35
N THR A 92 1.40 -1.06 -6.24
CA THR A 92 2.55 -1.22 -7.15
C THR A 92 2.12 -1.81 -8.49
N MET A 93 2.94 -1.64 -9.53
CA MET A 93 2.72 -2.29 -10.84
C MET A 93 2.71 -3.82 -10.76
N THR A 94 3.34 -4.40 -9.72
CA THR A 94 3.32 -5.85 -9.45
C THR A 94 2.05 -6.32 -8.74
N GLY A 95 1.15 -5.41 -8.36
CA GLY A 95 -0.13 -5.70 -7.70
C GLY A 95 -0.09 -5.74 -6.17
N THR A 96 1.09 -5.60 -5.56
CA THR A 96 1.25 -5.47 -4.10
C THR A 96 0.75 -4.11 -3.64
N LYS A 97 -0.05 -4.09 -2.56
CA LYS A 97 -0.67 -2.87 -2.01
C LYS A 97 -0.10 -2.56 -0.65
N PHE A 98 0.28 -1.31 -0.45
CA PHE A 98 0.78 -0.77 0.81
C PHE A 98 -0.28 0.17 1.36
N LEU A 99 -0.84 -0.20 2.50
CA LEU A 99 -1.86 0.54 3.21
C LEU A 99 -1.22 1.22 4.41
N LEU A 100 -1.17 2.55 4.39
CA LEU A 100 -0.62 3.35 5.48
C LEU A 100 -1.75 4.07 6.20
N PHE A 101 -1.91 3.80 7.49
CA PHE A 101 -2.84 4.51 8.35
C PHE A 101 -2.10 5.65 9.03
N THR A 102 -2.63 6.85 8.90
CA THR A 102 -2.07 8.07 9.46
C THR A 102 -3.14 8.92 10.11
N ASP A 103 -2.71 9.92 10.86
CA ASP A 103 -3.54 11.05 11.22
C ASP A 103 -4.00 11.80 9.94
N THR A 104 -5.16 12.47 10.00
CA THR A 104 -5.74 13.21 8.87
C THR A 104 -4.88 14.41 8.45
N THR A 105 -4.11 14.98 9.38
CA THR A 105 -3.21 16.11 9.13
C THR A 105 -1.83 15.69 8.60
N GLN A 106 -1.56 14.38 8.47
CA GLN A 106 -0.27 13.89 8.01
C GLN A 106 -0.01 14.33 6.55
N THR A 107 1.09 15.05 6.34
CA THR A 107 1.54 15.46 5.01
C THR A 107 2.54 14.46 4.42
N ASN A 108 2.77 14.55 3.11
CA ASN A 108 3.78 13.77 2.39
C ASN A 108 3.63 12.24 2.54
N VAL A 109 2.38 11.77 2.65
CA VAL A 109 2.05 10.33 2.80
C VAL A 109 2.55 9.52 1.60
N ASP A 110 2.41 10.05 0.37
CA ASP A 110 2.88 9.37 -0.85
C ASP A 110 4.41 9.22 -0.90
N VAL A 111 5.15 10.24 -0.44
CA VAL A 111 6.62 10.17 -0.34
C VAL A 111 7.03 9.12 0.68
N THR A 112 6.30 9.08 1.81
CA THR A 112 6.49 8.08 2.85
C THR A 112 6.27 6.66 2.32
N LEU A 113 5.17 6.43 1.60
CA LEU A 113 4.85 5.15 0.98
C LEU A 113 5.87 4.71 -0.06
N LYS A 114 6.33 5.63 -0.93
CA LYS A 114 7.41 5.34 -1.90
C LYS A 114 8.68 4.89 -1.18
N LYS A 115 9.06 5.56 -0.09
CA LYS A 115 10.24 5.17 0.67
C LYS A 115 10.08 3.82 1.37
N ILE A 116 8.89 3.52 1.89
CA ILE A 116 8.57 2.19 2.45
C ILE A 116 8.68 1.11 1.36
N TYR A 117 8.22 1.39 0.15
CA TYR A 117 8.36 0.49 -0.98
C TYR A 117 9.83 0.24 -1.35
N ASP A 118 10.68 1.27 -1.34
CA ASP A 118 12.13 1.09 -1.54
C ASP A 118 12.73 0.15 -0.49
N LEU A 119 12.38 0.34 0.79
CA LEU A 119 12.83 -0.55 1.88
C LEU A 119 12.34 -1.99 1.65
N TYR A 120 11.10 -2.17 1.23
CA TYR A 120 10.55 -3.48 0.89
C TYR A 120 11.32 -4.13 -0.28
N ALA A 121 11.58 -3.39 -1.35
CA ALA A 121 12.32 -3.87 -2.49
C ALA A 121 13.76 -4.26 -2.10
N ASP A 122 14.43 -3.45 -1.28
CA ASP A 122 15.82 -3.68 -0.89
C ASP A 122 16.01 -4.82 0.10
N TYR A 123 15.13 -4.95 1.10
CA TYR A 123 15.34 -5.91 2.20
C TYR A 123 14.48 -7.16 2.09
N VAL A 124 13.31 -7.08 1.44
CA VAL A 124 12.41 -8.23 1.29
C VAL A 124 12.64 -8.90 -0.06
N MET A 125 12.57 -8.15 -1.17
CA MET A 125 12.66 -8.74 -2.51
C MET A 125 14.07 -9.24 -2.87
N LYS A 126 15.11 -8.67 -2.27
CA LYS A 126 16.50 -9.15 -2.45
C LYS A 126 16.90 -10.26 -1.48
N ASN A 127 16.01 -10.66 -0.54
CA ASN A 127 16.30 -11.77 0.36
C ASN A 127 16.06 -13.11 -0.36
N PRO A 128 17.11 -13.93 -0.62
CA PRO A 128 16.97 -15.19 -1.35
C PRO A 128 16.13 -16.24 -0.61
N PHE A 129 15.91 -16.07 0.70
CA PHE A 129 15.10 -16.97 1.52
C PHE A 129 13.64 -16.52 1.64
N TYR A 130 13.27 -15.38 1.04
CA TYR A 130 11.89 -14.92 1.04
C TYR A 130 11.10 -15.55 -0.11
N SER A 131 10.10 -16.36 0.25
CA SER A 131 9.11 -16.85 -0.72
C SER A 131 8.05 -15.78 -0.97
N LEU A 132 7.83 -15.44 -2.25
CA LEU A 132 6.79 -14.50 -2.65
C LEU A 132 5.41 -14.93 -2.12
N GLU A 133 4.56 -13.93 -1.87
CA GLU A 133 3.17 -14.10 -1.41
C GLU A 133 3.02 -14.66 0.02
N MET A 134 4.11 -15.06 0.66
CA MET A 134 4.13 -15.51 2.05
C MET A 134 4.34 -14.34 3.03
N PRO A 135 3.97 -14.51 4.32
CA PRO A 135 4.22 -13.50 5.33
C PRO A 135 5.69 -13.07 5.40
N ILE A 136 5.92 -11.77 5.44
CA ILE A 136 7.25 -11.16 5.51
C ILE A 136 7.80 -11.33 6.92
N ARG A 137 8.84 -12.16 7.05
CA ARG A 137 9.63 -12.34 8.28
C ARG A 137 11.07 -11.92 7.99
N CYS A 138 11.32 -10.62 8.03
CA CYS A 138 12.63 -10.04 7.72
C CYS A 138 13.01 -8.99 8.77
N ASP A 139 13.87 -9.37 9.72
CA ASP A 139 14.25 -8.51 10.85
C ASP A 139 14.93 -7.21 10.41
N ILE A 140 15.69 -7.26 9.32
CA ILE A 140 16.38 -6.07 8.78
C ILE A 140 15.35 -5.07 8.24
N PHE A 141 14.34 -5.55 7.51
CA PHE A 141 13.24 -4.73 7.02
C PHE A 141 12.48 -4.10 8.20
N ASP A 142 12.09 -4.90 9.20
CA ASP A 142 11.38 -4.43 10.40
C ASP A 142 12.13 -3.31 11.11
N ARG A 143 13.43 -3.49 11.34
CA ARG A 143 14.27 -2.52 12.05
C ARG A 143 14.41 -1.22 11.25
N LYS A 144 14.66 -1.31 9.94
CA LYS A 144 14.86 -0.14 9.07
C LYS A 144 13.55 0.63 8.89
N LEU A 145 12.44 -0.08 8.72
CA LEU A 145 11.11 0.51 8.67
C LEU A 145 10.77 1.24 9.98
N LEU A 146 10.98 0.59 11.13
CA LEU A 146 10.71 1.21 12.43
C LEU A 146 11.54 2.47 12.66
N SER A 147 12.83 2.45 12.30
CA SER A 147 13.70 3.63 12.38
C SER A 147 13.14 4.79 11.53
N TYR A 148 12.77 4.49 10.29
CA TYR A 148 12.24 5.49 9.36
C TYR A 148 10.91 6.09 9.84
N ILE A 149 9.97 5.27 10.31
CA ILE A 149 8.68 5.76 10.80
C ILE A 149 8.84 6.58 12.09
N ARG A 150 9.77 6.20 12.99
CA ARG A 150 10.07 7.00 14.18
C ARG A 150 10.58 8.40 13.83
N GLU A 151 11.45 8.52 12.83
CA GLU A 151 11.91 9.82 12.35
C GLU A 151 10.78 10.68 11.77
N ILE A 152 9.76 10.07 11.17
CA ILE A 152 8.58 10.79 10.66
C ILE A 152 7.68 11.23 11.81
N ASN A 153 7.40 10.35 12.77
CA ASN A 153 6.48 10.62 13.87
C ASN A 153 7.05 11.60 14.91
N ASN A 154 8.37 11.79 14.95
CA ASN A 154 9.04 12.72 15.86
C ASN A 154 9.24 14.14 15.27
N ARG A 155 8.77 14.38 14.05
CA ARG A 155 8.77 15.72 13.42
C ARG A 155 7.48 16.45 13.73
#